data_AF-A0A8T0UKR4-F1
#
_entry.id   AF-A0A8T0UKR4-F1
#
_cell.length_a   1.000
_cell.length_b   1.000
_cell.length_c   1.000
_cell.angle_alpha   90.00
_cell.angle_beta   90.00
_cell.angle_gamma   90.00
#
_symmetry.space_group_name_H-M   'P 1'
#
loop_
_entity.id
_entity.type
_entity.pdbx_description
1 polymer ?
#
loop_
_entity_poly.entity_id
_entity_poly.type
_entity_poly.pdbx_seq_one_letter_code
_entity_poly.pdbx_strand_id
1 'polypeptide(L)'
;MASAKLLVTALAALLAAAGGAGARELSRLEMTSAEMIADGGGMPLIHMLRPLRGSGGRLGRRAGVPCDSWRFAVETNSVRGWSTIPARCESYVGNYMMGGHYRRDSRAVVDEAVAYAEGLQLAGDGREVWVFDVDETTLSNLPYYAKHGFGAEPYNSTLFGAYVQEGARTFKLPDPMYYIG
;
A
#
# COMPACT_ATOMS: atom_id res chain seq x y z
N MET A 1 -13.31 -55.35 -8.78
CA MET A 1 -12.31 -54.38 -9.28
C MET A 1 -12.57 -54.11 -10.76
N ALA A 2 -13.45 -53.16 -11.09
CA ALA A 2 -13.69 -52.75 -12.49
C ALA A 2 -14.34 -51.36 -12.67
N SER A 3 -14.67 -50.62 -11.60
CA SER A 3 -15.50 -49.39 -11.73
C SER A 3 -14.76 -48.06 -11.54
N ALA A 4 -13.45 -48.06 -11.29
CA ALA A 4 -12.68 -46.82 -11.11
C ALA A 4 -11.93 -46.35 -12.37
N LYS A 5 -11.76 -47.22 -13.38
CA LYS A 5 -11.01 -46.87 -14.61
C LYS A 5 -11.86 -46.21 -15.69
N LEU A 6 -13.19 -46.37 -15.68
CA LEU A 6 -14.07 -45.75 -16.67
C LEU A 6 -14.32 -44.25 -16.44
N LEU A 7 -14.23 -43.76 -15.21
CA LEU A 7 -14.47 -42.35 -14.89
C LEU A 7 -13.29 -41.43 -15.30
N VAL A 8 -12.07 -41.94 -15.27
CA VAL A 8 -10.88 -41.16 -15.63
C VAL A 8 -10.78 -40.94 -17.14
N THR A 9 -11.27 -41.88 -17.95
CA THR A 9 -11.28 -41.75 -19.41
C THR A 9 -12.38 -40.82 -19.94
N ALA A 10 -13.48 -40.63 -19.20
CA ALA A 10 -14.57 -39.75 -19.63
C ALA A 10 -14.24 -38.26 -19.45
N LEU A 11 -13.40 -37.89 -18.47
CA LEU A 11 -13.08 -36.49 -18.20
C LEU A 11 -12.03 -35.92 -19.17
N ALA A 12 -11.15 -36.77 -19.72
CA ALA A 12 -10.16 -36.35 -20.73
C ALA A 12 -10.79 -36.10 -22.11
N ALA A 13 -11.96 -36.68 -22.40
CA ALA A 13 -12.65 -36.49 -23.67
C ALA A 13 -13.51 -35.20 -23.73
N LEU A 14 -13.84 -34.58 -22.59
CA LEU A 14 -14.61 -33.33 -22.57
C LEU A 14 -13.76 -32.05 -22.78
N LEU A 15 -12.43 -32.13 -22.67
CA LEU A 15 -11.56 -30.97 -22.95
C LEU A 15 -11.12 -30.85 -24.41
N ALA A 16 -11.47 -31.79 -25.29
CA ALA A 16 -11.05 -31.78 -26.69
C ALA A 16 -12.16 -31.37 -27.70
N ALA A 17 -13.30 -30.88 -27.22
CA ALA A 17 -14.48 -30.54 -28.06
C ALA A 17 -14.96 -29.08 -27.94
N ALA A 18 -14.07 -28.15 -27.59
CA ALA A 18 -14.30 -26.72 -27.75
C ALA A 18 -13.20 -26.09 -28.63
N GLY A 19 -12.95 -26.71 -29.78
CA GLY A 19 -12.27 -26.08 -30.90
C GLY A 19 -13.30 -25.36 -31.77
N GLY A 20 -13.25 -24.02 -31.82
CA GLY A 20 -14.15 -23.22 -32.64
C GLY A 20 -13.96 -21.71 -32.49
N ALA A 21 -13.04 -21.18 -33.29
CA ALA A 21 -13.03 -19.86 -33.93
C ALA A 21 -13.60 -18.63 -33.18
N GLY A 22 -12.73 -17.67 -32.89
CA GLY A 22 -13.12 -16.30 -32.55
C GLY A 22 -11.92 -15.37 -32.61
N ALA A 23 -11.78 -14.67 -33.74
CA ALA A 23 -10.72 -13.74 -34.05
C ALA A 23 -10.42 -12.73 -32.92
N ARG A 24 -9.15 -12.54 -32.60
CA ARG A 24 -8.68 -11.26 -32.06
C ARG A 24 -7.57 -10.71 -32.94
N GLU A 25 -8.04 -9.83 -33.81
CA GLU A 25 -7.35 -8.67 -34.37
C GLU A 25 -6.25 -8.16 -33.41
N LEU A 26 -5.00 -8.53 -33.69
CA LEU A 26 -3.81 -7.91 -33.09
C LEU A 26 -3.54 -6.63 -33.89
N SER A 27 -4.37 -5.62 -33.66
CA SER A 27 -4.18 -4.29 -34.20
C SER A 27 -2.95 -3.67 -33.54
N ARG A 28 -1.85 -3.68 -34.30
CA ARG A 28 -0.77 -2.69 -34.34
C ARG A 28 -0.79 -1.64 -33.22
N LEU A 29 0.05 -1.83 -32.21
CA LEU A 29 0.78 -0.71 -31.62
C LEU A 29 1.96 -0.44 -32.55
N GLU A 30 1.75 0.42 -33.55
CA GLU A 30 2.85 1.10 -34.23
C GLU A 30 3.57 1.95 -33.19
N MET A 31 4.65 1.39 -32.64
CA MET A 31 5.62 2.15 -31.86
C MET A 31 6.52 2.84 -32.87
N THR A 32 6.16 4.07 -33.23
CA THR A 32 6.96 4.90 -34.12
C THR A 32 8.30 5.20 -33.45
N SER A 33 9.33 4.56 -33.99
CA SER A 33 10.68 5.07 -34.19
C SER A 33 11.33 5.78 -32.99
N ALA A 34 12.04 4.99 -32.17
CA ALA A 34 13.18 5.51 -31.45
C ALA A 34 14.23 5.97 -32.48
N GLU A 35 14.32 7.27 -32.73
CA GLU A 35 15.46 7.83 -33.44
C GLU A 35 16.70 7.69 -32.57
N MET A 36 17.52 6.74 -32.99
CA MET A 36 18.87 6.50 -32.52
C MET A 36 19.77 7.59 -33.13
N ILE A 37 20.11 8.63 -32.36
CA ILE A 37 21.30 9.43 -32.65
C ILE A 37 22.42 8.93 -31.75
N ALA A 38 23.25 8.08 -32.33
CA ALA A 38 24.60 7.83 -31.86
C ALA A 38 25.48 8.94 -32.44
N ASP A 39 26.01 9.81 -31.58
CA ASP A 39 27.22 10.56 -31.91
C ASP A 39 28.11 10.72 -30.67
N GLY A 40 29.39 10.40 -30.87
CA GLY A 40 30.51 10.98 -30.15
C GLY A 40 30.71 10.63 -28.67
N GLY A 41 31.44 9.55 -28.42
CA GLY A 41 32.41 9.37 -27.33
C GLY A 41 32.22 10.13 -26.02
N GLY A 42 31.77 9.42 -24.98
CA GLY A 42 31.87 9.87 -23.59
C GLY A 42 31.65 8.70 -22.63
N MET A 43 32.57 8.52 -21.69
CA MET A 43 32.64 7.46 -20.67
C MET A 43 31.28 7.09 -20.03
N PRO A 44 31.11 5.84 -19.53
CA PRO A 44 29.87 5.43 -18.89
C PRO A 44 29.56 6.40 -17.77
N LEU A 45 28.37 6.99 -17.84
CA LEU A 45 27.84 7.88 -16.82
C LEU A 45 27.69 7.03 -15.55
N ILE A 46 28.74 6.95 -14.74
CA ILE A 46 28.57 6.66 -13.32
C ILE A 46 27.57 7.73 -12.89
N HIS A 47 26.36 7.33 -12.53
CA HIS A 47 25.43 8.19 -11.83
C HIS A 47 26.18 8.67 -10.59
N MET A 48 26.87 9.80 -10.70
CA MET A 48 27.31 10.56 -9.56
C MET A 48 26.02 10.76 -8.78
N LEU A 49 25.91 10.06 -7.66
CA LEU A 49 25.02 10.40 -6.56
C LEU A 49 25.31 11.86 -6.30
N ARG A 50 24.59 12.75 -6.98
CA ARG A 50 24.72 14.19 -6.81
C ARG A 50 24.00 14.42 -5.50
N PRO A 51 24.70 14.45 -4.36
CA PRO A 51 24.00 14.70 -3.13
C PRO A 51 23.53 16.14 -3.32
N LEU A 52 22.22 16.36 -3.33
CA LEU A 52 21.66 17.70 -3.38
C LEU A 52 21.99 18.42 -2.05
N ARG A 53 23.26 18.68 -1.79
CA ARG A 53 23.73 19.70 -0.87
C ARG A 53 24.04 20.92 -1.71
N GLY A 54 23.10 21.87 -1.74
CA GLY A 54 23.51 23.27 -1.89
C GLY A 54 22.63 24.27 -2.60
N SER A 55 21.30 24.15 -2.57
CA SER A 55 20.40 25.35 -2.51
C SER A 55 19.29 25.20 -1.45
N GLY A 56 19.06 23.97 -0.96
CA GLY A 56 18.08 23.65 0.07
C GLY A 56 18.51 23.92 1.52
N GLY A 57 19.75 24.35 1.82
CA GLY A 57 20.17 24.57 3.22
C GLY A 57 19.50 25.79 3.88
N ARG A 58 19.07 26.76 3.06
CA ARG A 58 18.35 27.97 3.49
C ARG A 58 16.85 27.86 3.21
N LEU A 59 16.45 27.16 2.15
CA LEU A 59 15.04 26.79 1.89
C LEU A 59 14.55 25.72 2.87
N GLY A 60 15.28 24.64 3.15
CA GLY A 60 14.91 23.64 4.16
C GLY A 60 14.91 24.17 5.60
N ARG A 61 15.70 25.22 5.90
CA ARG A 61 15.60 25.96 7.18
C ARG A 61 14.41 26.92 7.25
N ARG A 62 13.91 27.42 6.10
CA ARG A 62 12.75 28.34 6.00
C ARG A 62 11.42 27.63 5.66
N ALA A 63 11.48 26.46 5.03
CA ALA A 63 10.37 25.66 4.52
C ALA A 63 10.11 24.41 5.38
N GLY A 64 11.00 24.13 6.35
CA GLY A 64 10.94 22.95 7.19
C GLY A 64 11.38 21.67 6.47
N VAL A 65 11.35 20.56 7.20
CA VAL A 65 11.57 19.20 6.67
C VAL A 65 10.49 18.90 5.60
N PRO A 66 10.83 18.39 4.41
CA PRO A 66 9.84 17.93 3.44
C PRO A 66 8.80 16.99 4.08
N CYS A 67 7.53 17.10 3.70
CA CYS A 67 6.45 16.39 4.40
C CYS A 67 6.55 14.87 4.31
N ASP A 68 7.10 14.35 3.21
CA ASP A 68 7.45 12.95 3.03
C ASP A 68 8.60 12.50 3.93
N SER A 69 9.64 13.33 4.06
CA SER A 69 10.74 13.09 4.99
C SER A 69 10.28 13.16 6.45
N TRP A 70 9.36 14.07 6.77
CA TRP A 70 8.73 14.15 8.09
C TRP A 70 7.90 12.91 8.40
N ARG A 71 7.04 12.47 7.45
CA ARG A 71 6.27 11.21 7.58
C ARG A 71 7.21 10.05 7.82
N PHE A 72 8.24 9.89 6.99
CA PHE A 72 9.23 8.82 7.15
C PHE A 72 9.91 8.87 8.53
N ALA A 73 10.26 10.06 9.02
CA ALA A 73 10.84 10.22 10.35
C ALA A 73 9.86 9.89 11.49
N VAL A 74 8.55 10.10 11.30
CA VAL A 74 7.51 9.64 12.24
C VAL A 74 7.37 8.13 12.22
N GLU A 75 7.24 7.50 11.04
CA GLU A 75 7.09 6.05 10.90
C GLU A 75 8.31 5.27 11.43
N THR A 76 9.51 5.84 11.29
CA THR A 76 10.76 5.27 11.83
C THR A 76 11.03 5.67 13.27
N ASN A 77 10.07 6.32 13.95
CA ASN A 77 10.16 6.72 15.34
C ASN A 77 11.39 7.63 15.64
N SER A 78 11.82 8.41 14.65
CA SER A 78 12.88 9.43 14.78
C SER A 78 12.31 10.78 15.23
N VAL A 79 11.09 11.10 14.81
CA VAL A 79 10.29 12.22 15.30
C VAL A 79 9.24 11.68 16.26
N ARG A 80 9.20 12.18 17.49
CA ARG A 80 8.34 11.71 18.58
C ARG A 80 7.66 12.87 19.30
N GLY A 81 6.59 12.58 20.05
CA GLY A 81 5.93 13.55 20.92
C GLY A 81 5.28 14.72 20.17
N TRP A 82 4.94 14.52 18.89
CA TRP A 82 4.18 15.50 18.11
C TRP A 82 2.69 15.37 18.46
N SER A 83 1.99 16.50 18.56
CA SER A 83 0.57 16.56 18.88
C SER A 83 -0.32 16.78 17.64
N THR A 84 0.24 17.40 16.60
CA THR A 84 -0.39 17.58 15.29
C THR A 84 0.64 17.39 14.19
N ILE A 85 0.18 17.05 12.99
CA ILE A 85 1.06 17.12 11.81
C ILE A 85 1.43 18.60 11.57
N PRO A 86 2.59 18.91 10.97
CA PRO A 86 2.90 20.28 10.60
C PRO A 86 1.81 20.82 9.66
N ALA A 87 1.24 21.99 9.95
CA ALA A 87 0.14 22.56 9.16
C ALA A 87 0.42 22.62 7.65
N ARG A 88 1.67 22.91 7.25
CA ARG A 88 2.11 22.91 5.84
C ARG A 88 1.98 21.55 5.13
N CYS A 89 1.82 20.46 5.89
CA CYS A 89 1.77 19.09 5.41
C CYS A 89 0.35 18.53 5.34
N GLU A 90 -0.69 19.30 5.68
CA GLU A 90 -2.08 18.86 5.59
C GLU A 90 -2.42 18.29 4.21
N SER A 91 -2.18 19.06 3.14
CA SER A 91 -2.47 18.60 1.78
C SER A 91 -1.62 17.40 1.36
N TYR A 92 -0.37 17.32 1.86
CA TYR A 92 0.48 16.15 1.62
C TYR A 92 -0.12 14.89 2.27
N VAL A 93 -0.52 14.98 3.54
CA VAL A 93 -1.11 13.85 4.27
C VAL A 93 -2.45 13.46 3.65
N GLY A 94 -3.31 14.42 3.31
CA GLY A 94 -4.56 14.15 2.61
C GLY A 94 -4.34 13.38 1.29
N ASN A 95 -3.38 13.81 0.48
CA ASN A 95 -3.02 13.11 -0.76
C ASN A 95 -2.41 11.72 -0.51
N TYR A 96 -1.60 11.55 0.53
CA TYR A 96 -1.04 10.25 0.90
C TYR A 96 -2.12 9.26 1.33
N MET A 97 -3.05 9.70 2.19
CA MET A 97 -4.13 8.89 2.74
C MET A 97 -5.18 8.54 1.67
N MET A 98 -5.56 9.51 0.84
CA MET A 98 -6.63 9.36 -0.15
C MET A 98 -6.14 8.93 -1.55
N GLY A 99 -4.90 9.24 -1.92
CA GLY A 99 -4.31 9.00 -3.25
C GLY A 99 -3.73 7.59 -3.46
N GLY A 100 -4.02 6.65 -2.57
CA GLY A 100 -3.68 5.24 -2.70
C GLY A 100 -2.28 4.84 -2.23
N HIS A 101 -1.38 5.79 -1.91
CA HIS A 101 -0.08 5.47 -1.32
C HIS A 101 -0.24 4.76 0.02
N TYR A 102 -1.06 5.30 0.93
CA TYR A 102 -1.36 4.66 2.21
C TYR A 102 -1.87 3.23 2.08
N ARG A 103 -2.71 2.95 1.07
CA ARG A 103 -3.23 1.60 0.79
C ARG A 103 -2.13 0.64 0.31
N ARG A 104 -1.18 1.12 -0.49
CA ARG A 104 -0.03 0.31 -0.94
C ARG A 104 0.93 0.02 0.20
N ASP A 105 1.26 1.03 1.01
CA ASP A 105 2.12 0.88 2.18
C ASP A 105 1.47 -0.10 3.19
N SER A 106 0.15 0.02 3.42
CA SER A 106 -0.59 -0.91 4.28
C SER A 106 -0.61 -2.34 3.74
N ARG A 107 -0.81 -2.52 2.41
CA ARG A 107 -0.78 -3.84 1.77
C ARG A 107 0.59 -4.50 1.93
N ALA A 108 1.68 -3.77 1.70
CA ALA A 108 3.03 -4.30 1.85
C ALA A 108 3.27 -4.86 3.26
N VAL A 109 2.83 -4.15 4.31
CA VAL A 109 2.96 -4.63 5.70
C VAL A 109 2.10 -5.87 5.95
N VAL A 110 0.88 -5.92 5.43
CA VAL A 110 0.00 -7.09 5.57
C VAL A 110 0.58 -8.30 4.84
N ASP A 111 1.08 -8.12 3.61
CA ASP A 111 1.66 -9.20 2.82
C ASP A 111 2.87 -9.82 3.54
N GLU A 112 3.76 -9.00 4.11
CA GLU A 112 4.90 -9.46 4.92
C GLU A 112 4.45 -10.17 6.21
N ALA A 113 3.43 -9.65 6.88
CA ALA A 113 2.88 -10.26 8.08
C ALA A 113 2.30 -11.66 7.78
N VAL A 114 1.48 -11.78 6.72
CA VAL A 114 0.91 -13.05 6.28
C VAL A 114 2.02 -14.04 5.91
N ALA A 115 3.00 -13.61 5.11
CA ALA A 115 4.14 -14.46 4.73
C ALA A 115 4.93 -14.96 5.95
N TYR A 116 5.14 -14.10 6.95
CA TYR A 116 5.77 -14.50 8.21
C TYR A 116 4.96 -15.59 8.92
N ALA A 117 3.65 -15.40 9.05
CA ALA A 117 2.79 -16.34 9.76
C ALA A 117 2.63 -17.68 9.05
N GLU A 118 2.52 -17.68 7.72
CA GLU A 118 2.52 -18.91 6.90
C GLU A 118 3.83 -19.69 7.04
N GLY A 119 4.93 -19.02 7.37
CA GLY A 119 6.24 -19.63 7.61
C GLY A 119 6.42 -20.25 9.00
N LEU A 120 5.47 -20.07 9.93
CA LEU A 120 5.59 -20.58 11.30
C LEU A 120 5.18 -22.06 11.39
N GLN A 121 5.96 -22.83 12.14
CA GLN A 121 5.59 -24.18 12.59
C GLN A 121 4.86 -24.07 13.92
N LEU A 122 3.53 -24.02 13.83
CA LEU A 122 2.66 -23.92 15.00
C LEU A 122 2.43 -25.30 15.64
N ALA A 123 2.15 -25.32 16.95
CA ALA A 123 1.90 -26.57 17.68
C ALA A 123 0.55 -27.21 17.26
N GLY A 124 -0.39 -26.39 16.78
CA GLY A 124 -1.72 -26.83 16.36
C GLY A 124 -2.60 -27.22 17.55
N ASP A 125 -2.33 -26.65 18.73
CA ASP A 125 -3.06 -26.94 19.96
C ASP A 125 -4.14 -25.89 20.27
N GLY A 126 -4.33 -24.92 19.38
CA GLY A 126 -5.36 -23.88 19.46
C GLY A 126 -5.01 -22.76 20.44
N ARG A 127 -3.74 -22.65 20.84
CA ARG A 127 -3.25 -21.57 21.72
C ARG A 127 -2.46 -20.51 20.98
N GLU A 128 -2.43 -20.59 19.65
CA GLU A 128 -1.82 -19.59 18.79
C GLU A 128 -2.70 -18.33 18.73
N VAL A 129 -2.09 -17.18 19.04
CA VAL A 129 -2.81 -15.91 19.12
C VAL A 129 -2.10 -14.85 18.28
N TRP A 130 -2.89 -14.08 17.56
CA TRP A 130 -2.46 -12.85 16.91
C TRP A 130 -3.21 -11.66 17.49
N VAL A 131 -2.46 -10.68 17.98
CA VAL A 131 -3.03 -9.47 18.58
C VAL A 131 -3.07 -8.36 17.54
N PHE A 132 -4.25 -7.76 17.36
CA PHE A 132 -4.45 -6.59 16.50
C PHE A 132 -4.84 -5.39 17.35
N ASP A 133 -4.27 -4.24 17.01
CA ASP A 133 -4.83 -2.96 17.43
C ASP A 133 -6.10 -2.64 16.64
N VAL A 134 -6.93 -1.75 17.18
CA VAL A 134 -8.23 -1.41 16.61
C VAL A 134 -8.10 -0.20 15.70
N ASP A 135 -7.87 0.97 16.29
CA ASP A 135 -7.89 2.24 15.59
C ASP A 135 -6.64 2.40 14.70
N GLU A 136 -6.83 2.88 13.48
CA GLU A 136 -5.83 3.04 12.42
C GLU A 136 -5.11 1.73 12.01
N THR A 137 -5.55 0.57 12.52
CA THR A 137 -4.99 -0.75 12.24
C THR A 137 -6.03 -1.65 11.57
N THR A 138 -7.14 -1.96 12.25
CA THR A 138 -8.25 -2.73 11.68
C THR A 138 -9.40 -1.83 11.24
N LEU A 139 -9.67 -0.77 12.02
CA LEU A 139 -10.64 0.28 11.72
C LEU A 139 -9.93 1.58 11.33
N SER A 140 -10.57 2.35 10.45
CA SER A 140 -10.08 3.61 9.94
C SER A 140 -10.94 4.76 10.44
N ASN A 141 -10.32 5.74 11.10
CA ASN A 141 -10.94 7.02 11.44
C ASN A 141 -10.69 8.09 10.36
N LEU A 142 -10.20 7.69 9.18
CA LEU A 142 -9.93 8.60 8.06
C LEU A 142 -11.13 9.49 7.67
N PRO A 143 -12.40 9.01 7.68
CA PRO A 143 -13.55 9.87 7.41
C PRO A 143 -13.69 11.05 8.39
N TYR A 144 -13.32 10.86 9.66
CA TYR A 144 -13.26 11.94 10.64
C TYR A 144 -12.12 12.89 10.31
N TYR A 145 -10.89 12.38 10.21
CA TYR A 145 -9.72 13.23 9.95
C TYR A 145 -9.78 14.00 8.62
N ALA A 146 -10.44 13.47 7.59
CA ALA A 146 -10.65 14.18 6.33
C ALA A 146 -11.52 15.46 6.47
N LYS A 147 -12.33 15.55 7.53
CA LYS A 147 -13.11 16.75 7.88
C LYS A 147 -12.41 17.65 8.91
N HIS A 148 -11.28 17.21 9.45
CA HIS A 148 -10.54 17.84 10.55
C HIS A 148 -9.05 18.02 10.21
N GLY A 149 -8.78 18.51 9.00
CA GLY A 149 -7.45 18.89 8.55
C GLY A 149 -6.41 17.76 8.52
N PHE A 150 -6.83 16.50 8.39
CA PHE A 150 -5.96 15.32 8.37
C PHE A 150 -4.96 15.26 9.54
N GLY A 151 -5.34 15.77 10.71
CA GLY A 151 -4.48 15.83 11.90
C GLY A 151 -3.61 17.08 12.03
N ALA A 152 -3.80 18.08 11.17
CA ALA A 152 -3.19 19.41 11.33
C ALA A 152 -3.90 20.23 12.42
N GLU A 153 -5.18 19.93 12.64
CA GLU A 153 -5.96 20.48 13.73
C GLU A 153 -5.65 19.78 15.06
N PRO A 154 -5.68 20.49 16.20
CA PRO A 154 -5.57 19.86 17.51
C PRO A 154 -6.67 18.82 17.75
N TYR A 155 -6.29 17.69 18.35
CA TYR A 155 -7.24 16.63 18.68
C TYR A 155 -8.34 17.11 19.64
N ASN A 156 -9.60 16.82 19.29
CA ASN A 156 -10.77 17.10 20.12
C ASN A 156 -11.45 15.79 20.51
N SER A 157 -11.25 15.36 21.75
CA SER A 157 -11.78 14.09 22.27
C SER A 157 -13.31 14.05 22.30
N THR A 158 -13.97 15.18 22.51
CA THR A 158 -15.43 15.25 22.57
C THR A 158 -16.05 15.01 21.20
N LEU A 159 -15.52 15.69 20.17
CA LEU A 159 -15.97 15.49 18.79
C LEU A 159 -15.65 14.09 18.28
N PHE A 160 -14.44 13.59 18.56
CA PHE A 160 -14.06 12.24 18.19
C PHE A 160 -14.94 11.19 18.88
N GLY A 161 -15.23 11.36 20.16
CA GLY A 161 -16.12 10.47 20.92
C GLY A 161 -17.55 10.43 20.35
N ALA A 162 -18.07 11.56 19.87
CA ALA A 162 -19.36 11.60 19.19
C ALA A 162 -19.32 10.84 17.85
N TYR A 163 -18.28 11.06 17.04
CA TYR A 163 -18.06 10.33 15.79
C TYR A 163 -17.99 8.80 15.99
N VAL A 164 -17.28 8.35 17.03
CA VAL A 164 -17.20 6.91 17.35
C VAL A 164 -18.59 6.34 17.68
N GLN A 165 -19.43 7.09 18.40
CA GLN A 165 -20.80 6.67 18.75
C GLN A 165 -21.74 6.62 17.54
N GLU A 166 -21.50 7.42 16.51
CA GLU A 166 -22.25 7.35 15.25
C GLU A 166 -22.01 6.04 14.48
N GLY A 167 -20.94 5.29 14.81
CA GLY A 167 -20.62 4.01 14.16
C GLY A 167 -20.13 4.16 12.71
N ALA A 168 -19.67 5.35 12.32
CA ALA A 168 -19.28 5.68 10.95
C ALA A 168 -17.80 5.36 10.61
N ARG A 169 -17.13 4.52 11.42
CA ARG A 169 -15.77 4.03 11.13
C ARG A 169 -15.81 2.97 10.03
N THR A 170 -14.79 2.94 9.19
CA THR A 170 -14.72 1.98 8.08
C THR A 170 -13.61 0.96 8.30
N PHE A 171 -13.72 -0.23 7.71
CA PHE A 171 -12.58 -1.15 7.65
C PHE A 171 -11.45 -0.52 6.84
N LYS A 172 -10.22 -0.58 7.37
CA LYS A 172 -9.06 0.09 6.77
C LYS A 172 -8.67 -0.51 5.41
N LEU A 173 -8.86 -1.81 5.23
CA LEU A 173 -8.60 -2.52 3.97
C LEU A 173 -9.85 -3.32 3.55
N PRO A 174 -10.15 -3.38 2.23
CA PRO A 174 -11.32 -4.11 1.72
C PRO A 174 -11.20 -5.63 1.85
N ASP A 175 -9.99 -6.12 2.17
CA ASP A 175 -9.75 -7.49 2.59
C ASP A 175 -9.73 -7.46 4.12
N PRO A 176 -10.88 -7.60 4.81
CA PRO A 176 -10.82 -7.88 6.23
C PRO A 176 -9.97 -9.14 6.34
N MET A 177 -8.78 -9.00 6.93
CA MET A 177 -7.93 -10.05 7.49
C MET A 177 -8.77 -11.32 7.63
N TYR A 178 -8.74 -12.18 6.61
CA TYR A 178 -9.54 -13.39 6.63
C TYR A 178 -9.09 -14.14 7.86
N TYR A 179 -10.06 -14.53 8.69
CA TYR A 179 -9.88 -15.37 9.86
C TYR A 179 -8.72 -16.36 9.62
N ILE A 180 -7.58 -16.09 10.26
CA ILE A 180 -6.52 -17.08 10.39
C ILE A 180 -6.96 -17.97 11.54
N GLY A 181 -7.43 -19.17 11.22
CA GLY A 181 -7.78 -20.24 12.17
C GLY A 181 -9.24 -20.27 12.58
#